data_AF-A0A6P0K5A2-F1
#
_entry.id   AF-A0A6P0K5A2-F1
#
_cell.length_a   1.000
_cell.length_b   1.000
_cell.length_c   1.000
_cell.angle_alpha   90.00
_cell.angle_beta   90.00
_cell.angle_gamma   90.00
#
_symmetry.space_group_name_H-M   'P 1'
#
loop_
_entity.id
_entity.type
_entity.pdbx_description
1 polymer ?
#
loop_
_entity_poly.entity_id
_entity_poly.type
_entity_poly.pdbx_seq_one_letter_code
_entity_poly.pdbx_strand_id
1 'polypeptide(L)' 'MFVLTVDKNRNSLNPTHPARARRFLKEGRAVVLRRYPFTI' A
#
# COMPACT_ATOMS: atom_id res chain seq x y z
N MET A 1 -8.33 -5.25 -8.13
CA MET A 1 -7.53 -5.81 -7.01
C MET A 1 -6.89 -4.66 -6.25
N PHE A 2 -7.11 -4.56 -4.94
CA PHE A 2 -6.61 -3.45 -4.11
C PHE A 2 -5.46 -3.91 -3.22
N VAL A 3 -4.61 -2.98 -2.81
CA VAL A 3 -3.47 -3.23 -1.94
C VAL A 3 -3.49 -2.20 -0.81
N LEU A 4 -3.34 -2.67 0.42
CA LEU A 4 -3.16 -1.82 1.57
C LEU A 4 -1.69 -1.42 1.66
N THR A 5 -1.42 -0.13 1.58
CA THR A 5 -0.08 0.45 1.71
C THR A 5 0.00 1.25 3.01
N VAL A 6 1.14 1.23 3.68
CA VAL A 6 1.45 2.04 4.86
C VAL A 6 2.61 2.97 4.53
N ASP A 7 2.59 4.19 5.06
CA ASP A 7 3.68 5.16 4.92
C ASP A 7 4.88 4.74 5.82
N LYS A 8 6.04 5.37 5.65
CA LYS A 8 7.20 5.27 6.55
C LYS A 8 6.83 5.54 8.02
N ASN A 9 5.87 6.42 8.25
CA ASN A 9 5.35 6.74 9.59
C ASN A 9 4.31 5.73 10.11
N ARG A 10 4.17 4.57 9.45
CA ARG A 10 3.19 3.50 9.76
C ARG A 10 1.73 3.92 9.67
N ASN A 11 1.43 5.07 9.07
CA ASN A 11 0.07 5.47 8.77
C ASN A 11 -0.45 4.65 7.59
N SER A 12 -1.60 4.00 7.77
CA SER A 12 -2.31 3.31 6.71
C SER A 12 -2.77 4.32 5.65
N LEU A 13 -2.26 4.18 4.43
CA LEU A 13 -2.79 4.87 3.27
C LEU A 13 -4.02 4.14 2.76
N ASN A 14 -4.93 4.92 2.17
CA ASN A 14 -6.14 4.39 1.54
C ASN A 14 -5.81 3.22 0.58
N PRO A 15 -6.71 2.22 0.48
CA PRO A 15 -6.54 1.11 -0.45
C PRO A 15 -6.32 1.65 -1.86
N THR A 16 -5.21 1.26 -2.48
CA THR A 16 -4.85 1.78 -3.80
C THR A 16 -4.59 0.65 -4.79
N HIS A 17 -4.64 0.99 -6.07
CA HIS A 17 -4.35 0.05 -7.13
C HIS A 17 -2.86 -0.38 -7.09
N PRO A 18 -2.52 -1.66 -7.30
CA PRO A 18 -1.15 -2.16 -7.19
C PRO A 18 -0.12 -1.36 -7.99
N ALA A 19 -0.51 -0.81 -9.14
CA ALA A 19 0.34 0.04 -9.96
C ALA A 19 0.81 1.30 -9.23
N ARG A 20 -0.09 1.94 -8.46
CA ARG A 20 0.21 3.13 -7.68
C ARG A 20 1.04 2.79 -6.44
N ALA A 21 0.74 1.67 -5.78
CA ALA A 21 1.54 1.15 -4.67
C ALA A 21 3.01 0.87 -5.07
N ARG A 22 3.25 0.31 -6.26
CA ARG A 22 4.61 0.08 -6.79
C ARG A 22 5.42 1.37 -6.93
N ARG A 23 4.76 2.47 -7.34
CA ARG A 23 5.41 3.78 -7.46
C ARG A 23 5.88 4.29 -6.10
N PHE A 24 5.02 4.19 -5.08
CA PHE A 24 5.37 4.60 -3.71
C PHE A 24 6.44 3.71 -3.06
N LEU A 25 6.46 2.41 -3.37
CA LEU A 25 7.54 1.50 -2.96
C LEU A 25 8.88 1.91 -3.59
N LYS A 26 8.89 2.21 -4.89
CA LYS A 26 10.10 2.60 -5.63
C LYS A 26 10.67 3.93 -5.14
N GLU A 27 9.81 4.86 -4.74
CA GLU A 27 10.19 6.14 -4.15
C GLU A 27 10.56 6.02 -2.66
N GLY A 28 10.43 4.83 -2.06
CA GLY A 28 10.71 4.60 -0.64
C GLY A 28 9.79 5.37 0.29
N ARG A 29 8.56 5.70 -0.15
CA ARG A 29 7.56 6.46 0.61
C ARG A 29 6.49 5.58 1.25
N ALA A 30 6.29 4.36 0.75
CA ALA A 30 5.31 3.44 1.33
C ALA A 30 5.79 1.99 1.28
N VAL A 31 5.23 1.17 2.16
CA VAL A 31 5.42 -0.28 2.23
C VAL A 31 4.06 -0.95 2.01
N VAL A 32 4.01 -2.06 1.27
CA VAL A 32 2.77 -2.83 1.10
C VAL A 32 2.56 -3.72 2.32
N LEU A 33 1.42 -3.57 2.99
CA LEU A 33 1.07 -4.34 4.19
C LEU A 33 0.31 -5.63 3.83
N ARG A 34 -0.73 -5.53 2.99
CA ARG A 34 -1.52 -6.69 2.53
C ARG A 34 -2.03 -6.50 1.10
N ARG A 35 -2.10 -7.60 0.35
CA ARG A 35 -2.76 -7.68 -0.97
C ARG A 35 -4.13 -8.35 -0.80
N TYR A 36 -5.14 -7.88 -1.54
CA TYR A 36 -6.50 -8.40 -1.46
C TYR A 36 -6.56 -9.91 -1.78
N PRO A 37 -7.44 -10.70 -1.14
CA PRO A 37 -8.48 -10.28 -0.18
C PRO A 37 -7.91 -10.00 1.22
N PHE A 38 -8.35 -8.89 1.80
CA PHE A 38 -8.16 -8.62 3.23
C PHE A 38 -9.54 -8.63 3.86
N THR A 39 -9.74 -9.57 4.79
CA THR A 39 -10.90 -9.59 5.69
C THR A 39 -10.73 -8.43 6.69
N ILE A 40 -11.77 -7.62 6.84
CA ILE A 40 -11.82 -6.47 7.75
C ILE A 40 -11.62 -6.95 9.18
#